data_AF-A0A537T0E8-F1
#
_entry.id   AF-A0A537T0E8-F1
#
_cell.length_a   1.000
_cell.length_b   1.000
_cell.length_c   1.000
_cell.angle_alpha   90.00
_cell.angle_beta   90.00
_cell.angle_gamma   90.00
#
_symmetry.space_group_name_H-M   'P 1'
#
loop_
_entity.id
_entity.type
_entity.pdbx_description
1 polymer ?
#
loop_
_entity_poly.entity_id
_entity_poly.type
_entity_poly.pdbx_seq_one_letter_code
_entity_poly.pdbx_strand_id
1 'polypeptide(L)'
;MKIAQIAPLYEAVPPSLYGGTERIVAHLTNALVELGHEVTLFASAEAHTRATLVPVRDQAIRLDSFPLKSDLAAHLSMLHELHLRRHEFDLLHFHVDLIHFPFFEDLAARTVTTLHGRLDLKDLPEVYSRWHDYPLVSISDDQRKPLASANWLATIHHGLAEGVYSFNKMPSDPYLAFLGRISPEKRPDRAISIAKRLGMRLKIAAKVDAVDVGYFRDEGRTPFRRIRTR
;
A
#
# COMPACT_ATOMS: atom_id res chain seq x y z
N MET A 1 -3.43 23.82 -6.93
CA MET A 1 -2.87 22.88 -7.93
C MET A 1 -3.90 21.80 -8.19
N LYS A 2 -3.93 21.28 -9.42
CA LYS A 2 -4.69 20.10 -9.83
C LYS A 2 -3.81 18.86 -9.70
N ILE A 3 -4.17 17.95 -8.80
CA ILE A 3 -3.36 16.78 -8.45
C ILE A 3 -4.15 15.52 -8.76
N ALA A 4 -3.59 14.63 -9.59
CA ALA A 4 -4.09 13.27 -9.72
C ALA A 4 -3.44 12.37 -8.65
N GLN A 5 -4.26 11.68 -7.87
CA GLN A 5 -3.85 10.62 -6.95
C GLN A 5 -4.19 9.27 -7.60
N ILE A 6 -3.19 8.42 -7.82
CA ILE A 6 -3.34 7.13 -8.50
C ILE A 6 -3.15 6.03 -7.47
N ALA A 7 -4.27 5.45 -7.03
CA ALA A 7 -4.29 4.39 -6.03
C ALA A 7 -4.02 3.01 -6.65
N PRO A 8 -3.43 2.06 -5.90
CA PRO A 8 -3.55 0.65 -6.24
C PRO A 8 -5.02 0.21 -6.20
N LEU A 9 -5.38 -0.77 -7.04
CA LEU A 9 -6.75 -1.28 -7.13
C LEU A 9 -6.99 -2.53 -6.26
N TYR A 10 -6.08 -2.85 -5.34
CA TYR A 10 -6.15 -4.08 -4.55
C TYR A 10 -7.20 -4.02 -3.46
N GLU A 11 -7.22 -2.93 -2.69
CA GLU A 11 -8.20 -2.65 -1.63
C GLU A 11 -9.00 -1.38 -1.97
N ALA A 12 -10.15 -1.20 -1.32
CA ALA A 12 -10.89 0.06 -1.40
C ALA A 12 -10.07 1.23 -0.83
N VAL A 13 -10.41 2.47 -1.20
CA VAL A 13 -9.77 3.70 -0.68
C VAL A 13 -10.80 4.53 0.09
N PRO A 14 -10.78 4.60 1.43
CA PRO A 14 -9.96 3.82 2.35
C PRO A 14 -10.36 2.33 2.37
N PRO A 15 -9.49 1.44 2.87
CA PRO A 15 -9.75 0.01 2.87
C PRO A 15 -10.76 -0.38 3.93
N SER A 16 -11.75 -1.19 3.55
CA SER A 16 -12.75 -1.79 4.46
C SER A 16 -12.13 -2.80 5.43
N LEU A 17 -11.02 -3.42 5.03
CA LEU A 17 -10.28 -4.42 5.78
C LEU A 17 -8.81 -3.99 5.96
N TYR A 18 -7.88 -4.94 5.96
CA TYR A 18 -6.44 -4.67 6.05
C TYR A 18 -5.89 -4.22 4.69
N GLY A 19 -5.67 -2.91 4.55
CA GLY A 19 -4.91 -2.26 3.48
C GLY A 19 -4.02 -1.17 4.05
N GLY A 20 -2.71 -1.26 3.81
CA GLY A 20 -1.73 -0.28 4.29
C GLY A 20 -1.63 0.91 3.35
N THR A 21 -1.28 0.63 2.10
CA THR A 21 -1.09 1.63 1.05
C THR A 21 -2.35 2.46 0.82
N GLU A 22 -3.49 1.82 0.56
CA GLU A 22 -4.75 2.49 0.26
C GLU A 22 -5.26 3.35 1.43
N ARG A 23 -4.93 2.99 2.67
CA ARG A 23 -5.22 3.81 3.85
C ARG A 23 -4.41 5.12 3.83
N ILE A 24 -3.12 5.03 3.50
CA ILE A 24 -2.27 6.22 3.37
C ILE A 24 -2.73 7.08 2.19
N VAL A 25 -3.06 6.48 1.05
CA VAL A 25 -3.60 7.21 -0.11
C VAL A 25 -4.87 7.96 0.28
N ALA A 26 -5.81 7.33 1.01
CA ALA A 26 -7.02 7.99 1.48
C ALA A 26 -6.70 9.20 2.39
N HIS A 27 -5.79 9.04 3.35
CA HIS A 27 -5.39 10.13 4.24
C HIS A 27 -4.73 11.29 3.49
N LEU A 28 -3.76 10.98 2.62
CA LEU A 28 -3.04 11.98 1.83
C LEU A 28 -4.00 12.72 0.89
N THR A 29 -4.85 11.98 0.18
CA THR A 29 -5.85 12.54 -0.74
C THR A 29 -6.75 13.55 -0.04
N ASN A 30 -7.33 13.16 1.11
CA ASN A 30 -8.23 14.03 1.86
C ASN A 30 -7.50 15.24 2.46
N ALA A 31 -6.28 15.05 2.97
CA ALA A 31 -5.48 16.14 3.52
C ALA A 31 -5.10 17.17 2.44
N LEU A 32 -4.78 16.73 1.21
CA LEU A 32 -4.51 17.64 0.09
C LEU A 32 -5.75 18.45 -0.30
N VAL A 33 -6.95 17.85 -0.26
CA VAL A 33 -8.21 18.60 -0.45
C VAL A 33 -8.41 19.62 0.66
N GLU A 34 -8.17 19.25 1.93
CA GLU A 34 -8.27 20.17 3.07
C GLU A 34 -7.28 21.34 3.00
N LEU A 35 -6.12 21.13 2.40
CA LEU A 35 -5.13 22.16 2.11
C LEU A 35 -5.51 23.06 0.92
N GLY A 36 -6.65 22.82 0.26
CA GLY A 36 -7.19 23.66 -0.81
C GLY A 36 -6.73 23.27 -2.22
N HIS A 37 -6.17 22.07 -2.41
CA HIS A 37 -5.84 21.56 -3.74
C HIS A 37 -7.08 20.97 -4.44
N GLU A 38 -7.11 21.06 -5.77
CA GLU A 38 -8.08 20.34 -6.60
C GLU A 38 -7.56 18.92 -6.81
N VAL A 39 -8.09 17.96 -6.07
CA VAL A 39 -7.60 16.57 -6.11
C VAL A 39 -8.58 15.67 -6.84
N THR A 40 -8.06 14.86 -7.75
CA THR A 40 -8.79 13.78 -8.42
C THR A 40 -8.17 12.45 -8.05
N LEU A 41 -8.97 11.53 -7.50
CA LEU A 41 -8.56 10.18 -7.13
C LEU A 41 -8.97 9.17 -8.21
N PHE A 42 -8.00 8.46 -8.78
CA PHE A 42 -8.22 7.29 -9.64
C PHE A 42 -8.16 6.03 -8.76
N ALA A 43 -9.32 5.38 -8.57
CA ALA A 43 -9.48 4.23 -7.67
C ALA A 43 -10.68 3.34 -8.08
N SER A 44 -10.94 2.28 -7.32
CA SER A 44 -12.18 1.50 -7.45
C SER A 44 -13.42 2.32 -7.05
N ALA A 45 -14.59 1.96 -7.58
CA ALA A 45 -15.80 2.77 -7.48
C ALA A 45 -16.36 2.92 -6.05
N GLU A 46 -16.05 2.00 -5.14
CA GLU A 46 -16.43 2.06 -3.73
C GLU A 46 -15.52 2.96 -2.88
N ALA A 47 -14.57 3.68 -3.50
CA ALA A 47 -13.74 4.64 -2.79
C ALA A 47 -14.59 5.74 -2.14
N HIS A 48 -14.30 6.05 -0.88
CA HIS A 48 -14.93 7.13 -0.12
C HIS A 48 -13.87 8.21 0.16
N THR A 49 -14.00 9.34 -0.52
CA THR A 49 -13.01 10.42 -0.50
C THR A 49 -13.68 11.79 -0.60
N ARG A 50 -12.96 12.84 -0.18
CA ARG A 50 -13.35 14.25 -0.41
C ARG A 50 -12.91 14.77 -1.78
N ALA A 51 -12.00 14.05 -2.44
CA ALA A 51 -11.54 14.36 -3.79
C ALA A 51 -12.61 14.03 -4.85
N THR A 52 -12.44 14.55 -6.07
CA THR A 52 -13.21 14.06 -7.21
C THR A 52 -12.80 12.62 -7.52
N LEU A 53 -13.73 11.68 -7.45
CA LEU A 53 -13.46 10.28 -7.77
C LEU A 53 -13.59 10.03 -9.28
N VAL A 54 -12.58 9.38 -9.86
CA VAL A 54 -12.64 8.77 -11.19
C VAL A 54 -12.60 7.25 -10.99
N PRO A 55 -13.75 6.57 -11.11
CA PRO A 55 -13.79 5.12 -10.97
C PRO A 55 -13.16 4.47 -12.21
N VAL A 56 -12.07 3.73 -12.00
CA VAL A 56 -11.34 3.01 -13.05
C VAL A 56 -11.50 1.49 -12.97
N ARG A 57 -12.22 1.03 -11.95
CA ARG A 57 -12.67 -0.34 -11.76
C ARG A 57 -13.97 -0.30 -10.96
N ASP A 58 -14.86 -1.23 -11.24
CA ASP A 58 -16.16 -1.37 -10.57
C ASP A 58 -16.04 -1.68 -9.07
N GLN A 59 -15.02 -2.44 -8.67
CA GLN A 59 -14.71 -2.71 -7.27
C GLN A 59 -13.21 -2.95 -6.99
N ALA A 60 -12.77 -3.03 -5.74
CA ALA A 60 -11.41 -3.46 -5.41
C ALA A 60 -11.18 -4.94 -5.72
N ILE A 61 -10.00 -5.27 -6.24
CA ILE A 61 -9.65 -6.62 -6.72
C ILE A 61 -9.86 -7.67 -5.61
N ARG A 62 -9.54 -7.35 -4.36
CA ARG A 62 -9.65 -8.31 -3.25
C ARG A 62 -11.05 -8.43 -2.65
N LEU A 63 -11.92 -7.46 -2.89
CA LEU A 63 -13.34 -7.54 -2.51
C LEU A 63 -14.17 -8.25 -3.58
N ASP A 64 -13.67 -8.28 -4.82
CA ASP A 64 -14.32 -8.92 -5.95
C ASP A 64 -14.37 -10.45 -5.78
N SER A 65 -15.58 -11.02 -5.74
CA SER A 65 -15.81 -12.46 -5.63
C SER A 65 -15.57 -13.22 -6.94
N PHE A 66 -15.35 -12.53 -8.06
CA PHE A 66 -15.06 -13.16 -9.34
C PHE A 66 -13.71 -13.91 -9.27
N PRO A 67 -13.66 -15.19 -9.68
CA PRO A 67 -12.51 -16.05 -9.39
C PRO A 67 -11.26 -15.74 -10.24
N LEU A 68 -11.45 -15.22 -11.46
CA LEU A 68 -10.36 -14.98 -12.41
C LEU A 68 -10.23 -13.48 -12.67
N LYS A 69 -9.22 -12.87 -12.07
CA LYS A 69 -8.94 -11.43 -12.17
C LYS A 69 -7.50 -11.23 -12.60
N SER A 70 -7.26 -10.21 -13.40
CA SER A 70 -5.91 -9.82 -13.82
C SER A 70 -5.57 -8.46 -13.22
N ASP A 71 -4.66 -8.47 -12.24
CA ASP A 71 -4.16 -7.26 -11.59
C ASP A 71 -3.56 -6.31 -12.63
N LEU A 72 -2.75 -6.86 -13.53
CA LEU A 72 -2.10 -6.10 -14.59
C LEU A 72 -3.13 -5.46 -15.55
N ALA A 73 -4.14 -6.22 -16.00
CA ALA A 73 -5.14 -5.68 -16.93
C ALA A 73 -5.97 -4.54 -16.30
N ALA A 74 -6.34 -4.69 -15.02
CA ALA A 74 -7.04 -3.64 -14.28
C ALA A 74 -6.20 -2.36 -14.20
N HIS A 75 -4.92 -2.46 -13.82
CA HIS A 75 -4.06 -1.29 -13.71
C HIS A 75 -3.72 -0.69 -15.09
N LEU A 76 -3.53 -1.49 -16.15
CA LEU A 76 -3.32 -0.97 -17.51
C LEU A 76 -4.53 -0.18 -18.01
N SER A 77 -5.76 -0.62 -17.68
CA SER A 77 -6.98 0.11 -18.02
C SER A 77 -7.06 1.46 -17.30
N MET A 78 -6.72 1.49 -16.00
CA MET A 78 -6.60 2.73 -15.22
C MET A 78 -5.54 3.68 -15.80
N LEU A 79 -4.36 3.17 -16.14
CA LEU A 79 -3.26 3.99 -16.68
C LEU A 79 -3.61 4.56 -18.05
N HIS A 80 -4.36 3.82 -18.87
CA HIS A 80 -4.87 4.33 -20.14
C HIS A 80 -5.83 5.50 -19.93
N GLU A 81 -6.83 5.36 -19.06
CA GLU A 81 -7.78 6.44 -18.72
C GLU A 81 -7.05 7.67 -18.17
N LEU A 82 -6.10 7.48 -17.26
CA LEU A 82 -5.26 8.55 -16.74
C LEU A 82 -4.44 9.22 -17.85
N HIS A 83 -3.84 8.44 -18.76
CA HIS A 83 -3.02 8.98 -19.85
C HIS A 83 -3.83 9.88 -20.78
N LEU A 84 -5.10 9.56 -21.07
CA LEU A 84 -5.98 10.43 -21.87
C LEU A 84 -6.22 11.80 -21.20
N ARG A 85 -6.20 11.83 -19.88
CA ARG A 85 -6.53 13.00 -19.05
C ARG A 85 -5.32 13.68 -18.42
N ARG A 86 -4.11 13.20 -18.71
CA ARG A 86 -2.87 13.62 -18.05
C ARG A 86 -2.60 15.13 -18.09
N HIS A 87 -3.08 15.82 -19.12
CA HIS A 87 -2.92 17.27 -19.29
C HIS A 87 -3.87 18.11 -18.41
N GLU A 88 -4.85 17.48 -17.74
CA GLU A 88 -5.74 18.15 -16.78
C GLU A 88 -5.03 18.50 -15.46
N PHE A 89 -3.86 17.90 -15.20
CA PHE A 89 -3.21 17.91 -13.90
C PHE A 89 -1.85 18.61 -13.91
N ASP A 90 -1.55 19.31 -12.83
CA ASP A 90 -0.23 19.90 -12.57
C ASP A 90 0.76 18.82 -12.08
N LEU A 91 0.26 17.81 -11.35
CA LEU A 91 1.05 16.74 -10.74
C LEU A 91 0.30 15.40 -10.79
N LEU A 92 1.01 14.33 -11.17
CA LEU A 92 0.53 12.94 -11.09
C LEU A 92 1.27 12.20 -9.96
N HIS A 93 0.54 11.81 -8.91
CA HIS A 93 1.11 11.10 -7.77
C HIS A 93 0.74 9.61 -7.78
N PHE A 94 1.73 8.78 -8.07
CA PHE A 94 1.57 7.33 -8.19
C PHE A 94 1.88 6.57 -6.90
N HIS A 95 1.03 5.58 -6.62
CA HIS A 95 1.21 4.60 -5.54
C HIS A 95 1.27 3.15 -6.06
N VAL A 96 1.45 2.98 -7.37
CA VAL A 96 1.36 1.71 -8.11
C VAL A 96 2.71 1.15 -8.54
N ASP A 97 3.79 1.52 -7.84
CA ASP A 97 5.16 1.11 -8.20
C ASP A 97 5.54 1.56 -9.63
N LEU A 98 6.43 0.82 -10.30
CA LEU A 98 7.03 1.16 -11.60
C LEU A 98 6.14 0.99 -12.85
N ILE A 99 4.92 0.43 -12.73
CA ILE A 99 4.13 0.03 -13.92
C ILE A 99 3.75 1.18 -14.86
N HIS A 100 3.80 2.42 -14.35
CA HIS A 100 3.39 3.61 -15.07
C HIS A 100 4.54 4.26 -15.86
N PHE A 101 5.81 3.91 -15.62
CA PHE A 101 6.94 4.62 -16.22
C PHE A 101 6.88 4.71 -17.75
N PRO A 102 6.61 3.62 -18.51
CA PRO A 102 6.56 3.73 -19.97
C PRO A 102 5.40 4.59 -20.52
N PHE A 103 4.39 4.91 -19.71
CA PHE A 103 3.18 5.63 -20.15
C PHE A 103 3.29 7.14 -20.02
N PHE A 104 4.27 7.65 -19.26
CA PHE A 104 4.34 9.06 -18.87
C PHE A 104 5.74 9.64 -19.04
N GLU A 105 6.59 9.06 -19.91
CA GLU A 105 8.00 9.48 -20.07
C GLU A 105 8.10 10.97 -20.45
N ASP A 106 7.15 11.46 -21.26
CA ASP A 106 7.02 12.86 -21.66
C ASP A 106 6.68 13.82 -20.50
N LEU A 107 6.26 13.27 -19.37
CA LEU A 107 5.80 13.99 -18.19
C LEU A 107 6.52 13.58 -16.92
N ALA A 108 7.64 12.85 -16.98
CA ALA A 108 8.34 12.31 -15.81
C ALA A 108 8.56 13.37 -14.70
N ALA A 109 8.97 14.58 -15.08
CA ALA A 109 9.19 15.71 -14.17
C ALA A 109 7.92 16.26 -13.47
N ARG A 110 6.72 15.92 -13.97
CA ARG A 110 5.41 16.23 -13.37
C ARG A 110 4.80 15.03 -12.63
N THR A 111 5.60 14.01 -12.38
CA THR A 111 5.17 12.85 -11.59
C THR A 111 5.88 12.82 -10.25
N VAL A 112 5.29 12.12 -9.29
CA VAL A 112 5.98 11.65 -8.10
C VAL A 112 5.47 10.26 -7.76
N THR A 113 6.37 9.35 -7.42
CA THR A 113 6.00 7.98 -7.03
C THR A 113 6.38 7.71 -5.59
N THR A 114 5.40 7.37 -4.75
CA THR A 114 5.70 6.84 -3.42
C THR A 114 5.78 5.32 -3.48
N LEU A 115 6.93 4.78 -3.10
CA LEU A 115 7.18 3.34 -3.11
C LEU A 115 6.83 2.72 -1.76
N HIS A 116 5.98 1.69 -1.77
CA HIS A 116 5.49 1.01 -0.55
C HIS A 116 6.03 -0.41 -0.39
N GLY A 117 6.51 -0.98 -1.49
CA GLY A 117 6.95 -2.38 -1.59
C GLY A 117 8.40 -2.60 -1.16
N ARG A 118 8.84 -3.84 -1.39
CA ARG A 118 10.24 -4.24 -1.27
C ARG A 118 11.04 -3.69 -2.44
N LEU A 119 12.22 -3.14 -2.15
CA LEU A 119 13.10 -2.55 -3.17
C LEU A 119 14.38 -3.38 -3.40
N ASP A 120 14.53 -4.50 -2.71
CA ASP A 120 15.70 -5.39 -2.77
C ASP A 120 15.57 -6.53 -3.80
N LEU A 121 14.62 -6.40 -4.74
CA LEU A 121 14.45 -7.38 -5.81
C LEU A 121 15.52 -7.17 -6.89
N LYS A 122 16.07 -8.27 -7.39
CA LYS A 122 17.22 -8.30 -8.30
C LYS A 122 17.06 -7.42 -9.54
N ASP A 123 15.85 -7.33 -10.08
CA ASP A 123 15.58 -6.69 -11.38
C ASP A 123 15.16 -5.21 -11.25
N LEU A 124 14.93 -4.70 -10.03
CA LEU A 124 14.55 -3.30 -9.82
C LEU A 124 15.67 -2.31 -10.17
N PRO A 125 16.95 -2.52 -9.81
CA PRO A 125 18.01 -1.57 -10.11
C PRO A 125 18.09 -1.19 -11.60
N GLU A 126 17.90 -2.15 -12.51
CA GLU A 126 17.93 -1.88 -13.95
C GLU A 126 16.76 -0.97 -14.38
N VAL A 127 15.55 -1.27 -13.92
CA VAL A 127 14.35 -0.47 -14.23
C VAL A 127 14.53 0.96 -13.72
N TYR A 128 14.89 1.14 -12.45
CA TYR A 128 15.03 2.48 -11.86
C TYR A 128 16.24 3.27 -12.41
N SER A 129 17.27 2.58 -12.93
CA SER A 129 18.34 3.24 -13.68
C SER A 129 17.87 3.69 -15.07
N ARG A 130 17.01 2.92 -15.72
CA ARG A 130 16.48 3.25 -17.06
C ARG A 130 15.51 4.43 -17.03
N TRP A 131 14.66 4.49 -16.01
CA TRP A 131 13.70 5.57 -15.78
C TRP A 131 14.15 6.50 -14.65
N HIS A 132 15.41 6.91 -14.68
CA HIS A 132 16.00 7.74 -13.62
C HIS A 132 15.33 9.12 -13.49
N ASP A 133 14.69 9.64 -14.54
CA ASP A 133 14.04 10.95 -14.51
C ASP A 133 12.78 10.99 -13.62
N TYR A 134 12.26 9.83 -13.20
CA TYR A 134 11.07 9.75 -12.35
C TYR A 134 11.39 10.11 -10.90
N PRO A 135 10.75 11.15 -10.33
CA PRO A 135 10.98 11.52 -8.95
C PRO A 135 10.31 10.55 -7.96
N LEU A 136 11.06 10.09 -6.97
CA LEU A 136 10.64 9.06 -6.02
C LEU A 136 10.58 9.57 -4.59
N VAL A 137 9.64 9.02 -3.82
CA VAL A 137 9.53 9.21 -2.37
C VAL A 137 9.61 7.85 -1.69
N SER A 138 10.50 7.72 -0.71
CA SER A 138 10.58 6.53 0.15
C SER A 138 9.79 6.73 1.43
N ILE A 139 9.30 5.63 2.02
CA ILE A 139 8.55 5.66 3.29
C ILE A 139 9.47 5.49 4.52
N SER A 140 10.75 5.19 4.27
CA SER A 140 11.82 5.24 5.27
C SER A 140 13.20 5.41 4.61
N ASP A 141 14.19 5.85 5.39
CA ASP A 141 15.58 5.92 4.95
C ASP A 141 16.15 4.53 4.67
N ASP A 142 15.69 3.52 5.40
CA ASP A 142 16.15 2.14 5.24
C ASP A 142 15.61 1.52 3.95
N GLN A 143 14.34 1.80 3.61
CA GLN A 143 13.69 1.25 2.42
C GLN A 143 14.45 1.58 1.14
N ARG A 144 14.98 2.80 1.02
CA ARG A 144 15.66 3.27 -0.21
C ARG A 144 17.07 2.71 -0.42
N LYS A 145 17.69 2.10 0.60
CA LYS A 145 19.08 1.64 0.52
C LYS A 145 19.38 0.69 -0.65
N PRO A 146 18.52 -0.30 -0.98
CA PRO A 146 18.78 -1.18 -2.11
C PRO A 146 18.82 -0.48 -3.48
N LEU A 147 18.20 0.70 -3.59
CA LEU A 147 18.13 1.52 -4.80
C LEU A 147 18.75 2.91 -4.54
N ALA A 148 19.91 2.96 -3.88
CA ALA A 148 20.52 4.22 -3.43
C ALA A 148 20.75 5.26 -4.54
N SER A 149 20.90 4.82 -5.79
CA SER A 149 21.12 5.68 -6.97
C SER A 149 19.84 6.08 -7.71
N ALA A 150 18.66 5.66 -7.26
CA ALA A 150 17.41 6.12 -7.84
C ALA A 150 17.15 7.61 -7.49
N ASN A 151 16.29 8.27 -8.26
CA ASN A 151 16.01 9.71 -8.11
C ASN A 151 15.08 10.00 -6.92
N TRP A 152 15.63 9.85 -5.71
CA TRP A 152 14.93 10.12 -4.45
C TRP A 152 14.82 11.61 -4.17
N LEU A 153 13.60 12.16 -4.19
CA LEU A 153 13.34 13.53 -3.75
C LEU A 153 13.38 13.67 -2.23
N ALA A 154 12.76 12.71 -1.54
CA ALA A 154 12.59 12.77 -0.10
C ALA A 154 12.28 11.39 0.50
N THR A 155 12.44 11.32 1.82
CA THR A 155 11.83 10.28 2.64
C THR A 155 10.68 10.92 3.41
N ILE A 156 9.47 10.40 3.21
CA ILE A 156 8.25 10.86 3.89
C ILE A 156 7.65 9.67 4.64
N HIS A 157 7.80 9.69 5.96
CA HIS A 157 7.23 8.66 6.82
C HIS A 157 5.70 8.69 6.80
N HIS A 158 5.07 7.52 6.92
CA HIS A 158 3.63 7.44 7.05
C HIS A 158 3.15 8.08 8.35
N GLY A 159 2.19 8.99 8.22
CA GLY A 159 1.42 9.53 9.33
C GLY A 159 0.18 8.69 9.63
N LEU A 160 -0.45 9.00 10.76
CA LEU A 160 -1.78 8.53 11.13
C LEU A 160 -2.69 9.74 11.27
N ALA A 161 -3.93 9.62 10.80
CA ALA A 161 -4.92 10.66 11.05
C ALA A 161 -5.21 10.78 12.56
N GLU A 162 -5.44 12.01 13.01
CA GLU A 162 -5.81 12.29 14.39
C GLU A 162 -7.14 11.62 14.74
N GLY A 163 -7.30 11.23 16.01
CA GLY A 163 -8.55 10.66 16.52
C GLY A 163 -8.85 9.20 16.11
N VAL A 164 -8.04 8.58 15.24
CA VAL A 164 -8.22 7.16 14.85
C VAL A 164 -7.96 6.22 16.03
N TYR A 165 -7.05 6.59 16.93
CA TYR A 165 -6.66 5.77 18.07
C TYR A 165 -6.81 6.54 19.37
N SER A 166 -7.34 5.86 20.40
CA SER A 166 -7.39 6.37 21.77
C SER A 166 -6.24 5.79 22.58
N PHE A 167 -5.46 6.66 23.24
CA PHE A 167 -4.40 6.23 24.13
C PHE A 167 -4.98 5.59 25.39
N ASN A 168 -4.53 4.37 25.72
CA ASN A 168 -4.90 3.68 26.95
C ASN A 168 -3.67 3.52 27.85
N LYS A 169 -3.59 4.33 28.91
CA LYS A 169 -2.46 4.32 29.86
C LYS A 169 -2.48 3.13 30.82
N MET A 170 -3.64 2.54 31.10
CA MET A 170 -3.80 1.48 32.11
C MET A 170 -4.67 0.33 31.57
N PRO A 171 -4.10 -0.58 30.77
CA PRO A 171 -4.85 -1.75 30.28
C PRO A 171 -5.14 -2.72 31.43
N SER A 172 -6.40 -3.16 31.56
CA SER A 172 -6.86 -4.07 32.62
C SER A 172 -6.40 -5.53 32.45
N ASP A 173 -6.08 -5.95 31.23
CA ASP A 173 -5.68 -7.31 30.87
C ASP A 173 -4.54 -7.24 29.84
N PRO A 174 -3.28 -7.09 30.27
CA PRO A 174 -2.14 -6.86 29.37
C PRO A 174 -1.89 -8.07 28.46
N TYR A 175 -1.62 -7.80 27.19
CA TYR A 175 -1.31 -8.81 26.18
C TYR A 175 -0.31 -8.28 25.16
N LEU A 176 0.37 -9.18 24.47
CA LEU A 176 1.14 -8.86 23.28
C LEU A 176 0.22 -8.90 22.06
N ALA A 177 0.38 -7.98 21.12
CA ALA A 177 -0.42 -7.90 19.91
C ALA A 177 0.45 -8.15 18.67
N PHE A 178 -0.06 -8.93 17.72
CA PHE A 178 0.48 -9.04 16.37
C PHE A 178 -0.62 -8.65 15.38
N LEU A 179 -0.35 -7.62 14.58
CA LEU A 179 -1.22 -7.15 13.52
C LEU A 179 -0.45 -7.16 12.20
N GLY A 180 -0.96 -7.81 11.17
CA GLY A 180 -0.29 -7.85 9.87
C GLY A 180 -0.74 -8.98 8.95
N ARG A 181 0.13 -9.38 8.02
CA ARG A 181 -0.06 -10.60 7.22
C ARG A 181 0.60 -11.79 7.89
N ILE A 182 0.03 -12.97 7.74
CA ILE A 182 0.70 -14.22 8.06
C ILE A 182 1.62 -14.55 6.89
N SER A 183 2.83 -14.02 6.89
CA SER A 183 3.81 -14.26 5.84
C SER A 183 5.20 -14.50 6.43
N PRO A 184 6.12 -15.14 5.68
CA PRO A 184 7.50 -15.32 6.11
C PRO A 184 8.18 -14.00 6.46
N GLU A 185 7.93 -12.91 5.74
CA GLU A 185 8.57 -11.63 6.07
C GLU A 185 8.04 -10.98 7.35
N LYS A 186 6.78 -11.24 7.73
CA LYS A 186 6.17 -10.66 8.93
C LYS A 186 6.49 -11.44 10.21
N ARG A 187 7.03 -12.65 10.08
CA ARG A 187 7.55 -13.47 11.18
C ARG A 187 6.61 -13.64 12.40
N PRO A 188 5.33 -14.01 12.21
CA PRO A 188 4.44 -14.32 13.34
C PRO A 188 4.94 -15.50 14.19
N ASP A 189 5.77 -16.40 13.63
CA ASP A 189 6.52 -17.44 14.36
C ASP A 189 7.35 -16.85 15.51
N ARG A 190 8.06 -15.74 15.24
CA ARG A 190 8.89 -15.05 16.24
C ARG A 190 8.03 -14.40 17.30
N ALA A 191 6.90 -13.79 16.93
CA ALA A 191 5.96 -13.21 17.88
C ALA A 191 5.44 -14.26 18.88
N ILE A 192 5.10 -15.46 18.39
CA ILE A 192 4.66 -16.58 19.24
C ILE A 192 5.79 -17.06 20.16
N SER A 193 7.02 -17.18 19.64
CA SER A 193 8.19 -17.56 20.44
C SER A 193 8.45 -16.56 21.58
N ILE A 194 8.38 -15.27 21.30
CA ILE A 194 8.52 -14.19 22.30
C ILE A 194 7.44 -14.31 23.38
N ALA A 195 6.18 -14.44 22.97
CA ALA A 195 5.06 -14.56 23.90
C ALA A 195 5.18 -15.77 24.83
N LYS A 196 5.57 -16.93 24.30
CA LYS A 196 5.81 -18.15 25.09
C LYS A 196 6.94 -17.95 26.11
N ARG A 197 8.06 -17.34 25.70
CA ARG A 197 9.20 -17.08 26.60
C ARG A 197 8.86 -16.11 27.72
N LEU A 198 7.95 -15.16 27.47
CA LEU A 198 7.48 -14.19 28.46
C LEU A 198 6.30 -14.69 29.30
N GLY A 199 5.72 -15.85 28.98
CA GLY A 199 4.49 -16.33 29.62
C GLY A 199 3.29 -15.40 29.40
N MET A 200 3.32 -14.55 28.38
CA MET A 200 2.27 -13.56 28.09
C MET A 200 1.31 -14.05 27.02
N ARG A 201 0.03 -13.67 27.14
CA ARG A 201 -0.97 -13.93 26.10
C ARG A 201 -0.66 -13.09 24.85
N LEU A 202 -0.68 -13.72 23.68
CA LEU A 202 -0.54 -13.07 22.37
C LEU A 202 -1.88 -13.09 21.63
N LYS A 203 -2.37 -11.92 21.22
CA LYS A 203 -3.50 -11.77 20.30
C LYS A 203 -2.97 -11.51 18.89
N ILE A 204 -3.41 -12.32 17.93
CA ILE A 204 -3.02 -12.22 16.53
C ILE A 204 -4.24 -11.83 15.71
N ALA A 205 -4.18 -10.68 15.07
CA ALA A 205 -5.16 -10.21 14.09
C ALA A 205 -4.45 -10.06 12.75
N ALA A 206 -4.52 -11.10 11.91
CA ALA A 206 -3.77 -11.15 10.68
C ALA A 206 -4.53 -11.85 9.56
N LYS A 207 -4.30 -11.40 8.32
CA LYS A 207 -4.83 -12.05 7.12
C LYS A 207 -3.83 -13.04 6.53
N VAL A 208 -4.34 -14.03 5.81
CA VAL A 208 -3.55 -14.99 5.04
C VAL A 208 -3.84 -14.72 3.56
N ASP A 209 -2.86 -14.19 2.82
CA ASP A 209 -3.02 -14.01 1.38
C ASP A 209 -2.86 -15.36 0.67
N ALA A 210 -3.39 -15.50 -0.55
CA ALA A 210 -3.36 -16.77 -1.30
C ALA A 210 -1.94 -17.34 -1.46
N VAL A 211 -0.96 -16.46 -1.67
CA VAL A 211 0.48 -16.80 -1.79
C VAL A 211 1.08 -17.34 -0.48
N ASP A 212 0.48 -16.98 0.66
CA ASP A 212 0.99 -17.31 2.00
C ASP A 212 0.29 -18.54 2.63
N VAL A 213 -0.70 -19.13 1.93
CA VAL A 213 -1.45 -20.30 2.43
C VAL A 213 -0.52 -21.47 2.75
N GLY A 214 0.51 -21.68 1.93
CA GLY A 214 1.52 -22.72 2.18
C GLY A 214 2.28 -22.49 3.49
N TYR A 215 2.70 -21.25 3.76
CA TYR A 215 3.38 -20.89 5.01
C TYR A 215 2.47 -21.03 6.23
N PHE A 216 1.19 -20.67 6.10
CA PHE A 216 0.21 -20.83 7.17
C PHE A 216 -0.09 -22.31 7.47
N ARG A 217 -0.16 -23.15 6.43
CA ARG A 217 -0.50 -24.58 6.52
C ARG A 217 0.68 -25.49 6.84
N ASP A 218 1.93 -25.02 6.78
CA ASP A 218 3.09 -25.86 7.09
C ASP A 218 3.05 -26.33 8.57
N GLU A 219 2.44 -27.50 8.77
CA GLU A 219 2.09 -28.08 10.06
C GLU A 219 3.29 -28.55 10.88
N GLY A 220 4.47 -28.65 10.24
CA GLY A 220 5.69 -29.21 10.83
C GLY A 220 6.62 -28.20 11.51
N ARG A 221 6.48 -26.89 11.20
CA ARG A 221 7.40 -25.85 11.70
C ARG A 221 6.74 -24.67 12.40
N THR A 222 5.46 -24.41 12.18
CA THR A 222 4.88 -23.13 12.57
C THR A 222 3.69 -23.29 13.53
N PRO A 223 3.69 -22.64 14.71
CA PRO A 223 2.74 -22.91 15.80
C PRO A 223 1.34 -22.28 15.60
N PHE A 224 0.82 -22.26 14.37
CA PHE A 224 -0.44 -21.57 14.03
C PHE A 224 -1.72 -22.34 14.37
N ARG A 225 -1.61 -23.53 14.99
CA ARG A 225 -2.71 -24.50 15.27
C ARG A 225 -3.92 -23.97 16.06
N ARG A 226 -3.95 -22.71 16.49
CA ARG A 226 -5.07 -22.10 17.24
C ARG A 226 -5.47 -20.70 16.76
N ILE A 227 -4.97 -20.24 15.61
CA ILE A 227 -5.42 -18.96 15.05
C ILE A 227 -6.80 -19.19 14.41
N ARG A 228 -7.86 -18.71 15.05
CA ARG A 228 -9.19 -18.67 14.44
C ARG A 228 -9.17 -17.59 13.36
N THR A 229 -9.26 -18.00 12.09
CA THR A 229 -9.58 -17.11 10.98
C THR A 229 -11.05 -16.71 11.11
N ARG A 230 -11.32 -15.39 11.15
CA ARG A 230 -12.66 -14.85 10.92
C ARG A 230 -12.78 -14.47 9.46
#